data_AF-A0A2C9CCN8-F1
#
_entry.id   AF-A0A2C9CCN8-F1
#
_cell.length_a   1.000
_cell.length_b   1.000
_cell.length_c   1.000
_cell.angle_alpha   90.00
_cell.angle_beta   90.00
_cell.angle_gamma   90.00
#
_symmetry.space_group_name_H-M   'P 1'
#
loop_
_entity.id
_entity.type
_entity.pdbx_description
1 polymer ?
#
loop_
_entity_poly.entity_id
_entity_poly.type
_entity_poly.pdbx_seq_one_letter_code
_entity_poly.pdbx_strand_id
1 'polypeptide(L)' 'MKVRIRKSSIKRKRMCGFRKRMRTKGGRAILNRRRRIGRRPLLNV' A
#
# COMPACT_ATOMS: atom_id res chain seq x y z
N MET A 1 -9.67 -17.23 -21.41
CA MET A 1 -8.75 -16.08 -21.64
C MET A 1 -8.14 -15.63 -20.31
N LYS A 2 -6.81 -15.56 -20.17
CA LYS A 2 -6.13 -15.24 -18.89
C LYS A 2 -5.96 -13.72 -18.74
N VAL A 3 -6.39 -13.17 -17.60
CA VAL A 3 -6.23 -11.73 -17.29
C VAL A 3 -4.84 -11.43 -16.70
N ARG A 4 -4.29 -10.25 -17.02
CA ARG A 4 -2.95 -9.79 -16.57
C ARG A 4 -2.88 -9.60 -15.05
N ILE A 5 -3.96 -9.13 -14.44
CA ILE A 5 -4.03 -8.88 -12.99
C ILE A 5 -5.16 -9.73 -12.40
N ARG A 6 -4.80 -10.68 -11.55
CA ARG A 6 -5.76 -11.42 -10.72
C ARG A 6 -5.91 -10.69 -9.38
N LYS A 7 -7.12 -10.20 -9.08
CA LYS A 7 -7.40 -9.49 -7.82
C LYS A 7 -7.40 -10.48 -6.66
N SER A 8 -6.54 -10.25 -5.66
CA SER A 8 -6.54 -10.99 -4.40
C SER A 8 -6.36 -10.00 -3.26
N SER A 9 -7.35 -9.95 -2.37
CA SER A 9 -7.37 -9.08 -1.19
C SER A 9 -6.17 -9.38 -0.26
N ILE A 10 -5.85 -10.66 -0.07
CA ILE A 10 -4.71 -11.11 0.74
C ILE A 10 -3.40 -10.62 0.15
N LYS A 11 -3.17 -10.83 -1.16
CA LYS A 11 -1.94 -10.37 -1.83
C LYS A 11 -1.79 -8.86 -1.74
N ARG A 12 -2.88 -8.11 -1.94
CA ARG A 12 -2.89 -6.65 -1.86
C ARG A 12 -2.49 -6.16 -0.46
N LYS A 13 -3.13 -6.67 0.60
CA LYS A 13 -2.80 -6.28 1.99
C LYS A 13 -1.34 -6.60 2.34
N ARG A 14 -0.81 -7.75 1.90
CA ARG A 14 0.59 -8.15 2.15
C ARG A 14 1.61 -7.30 1.39
N MET A 15 1.31 -6.89 0.16
CA MET A 15 2.22 -6.09 -0.67
C MET A 15 2.22 -4.60 -0.31
N CYS A 16 1.05 -3.98 -0.21
CA CYS A 16 0.92 -2.52 -0.13
C CYS A 16 0.20 -2.01 1.12
N GLY A 17 -0.24 -2.89 2.02
CA GLY A 17 -0.94 -2.50 3.24
C GLY A 17 -0.09 -1.67 4.20
N PHE A 18 -0.77 -0.97 5.11
CA PHE A 18 -0.14 -0.05 6.06
C PHE A 18 0.96 -0.70 6.90
N ARG A 19 0.70 -1.88 7.47
CA ARG A 19 1.67 -2.62 8.29
C ARG A 19 2.96 -2.94 7.51
N LYS A 20 2.83 -3.32 6.23
CA LYS A 20 3.99 -3.58 5.36
C LYS A 20 4.83 -2.32 5.13
N ARG A 21 4.18 -1.17 4.94
CA ARG A 21 4.84 0.13 4.78
C ARG A 21 5.55 0.58 6.05
N MET A 22 4.96 0.36 7.23
CA MET A 22 5.59 0.73 8.51
C MET A 22 6.84 -0.10 8.83
N ARG A 23 6.93 -1.34 8.34
CA ARG A 23 8.05 -2.26 8.61
C ARG A 23 9.41 -1.75 8.12
N THR A 24 9.47 -0.99 7.02
CA THR A 24 10.74 -0.55 6.41
C THR A 24 10.90 0.97 6.45
N LYS A 25 12.15 1.46 6.48
CA LYS A 25 12.46 2.89 6.42
C LYS A 25 11.87 3.55 5.17
N GLY A 26 12.04 2.92 4.01
CA GLY A 26 11.47 3.42 2.74
C GLY A 26 9.94 3.42 2.73
N GLY A 27 9.30 2.42 3.32
CA GLY A 27 7.84 2.40 3.44
C GLY A 27 7.28 3.51 4.32
N ARG A 28 7.97 3.85 5.43
CA ARG A 28 7.64 5.02 6.26
C ARG A 28 7.83 6.33 5.51
N ALA A 29 8.88 6.47 4.70
CA ALA A 29 9.08 7.66 3.86
C ALA A 29 7.94 7.88 2.85
N ILE A 30 7.42 6.80 2.24
CA ILE A 30 6.26 6.86 1.35
C ILE A 30 5.01 7.36 2.09
N LEU A 31 4.76 6.82 3.30
CA LEU A 31 3.64 7.26 4.13
C LEU A 31 3.74 8.76 4.49
N ASN A 32 4.93 9.21 4.89
CA ASN A 32 5.16 10.60 5.27
C ASN A 32 4.96 11.54 4.08
N ARG A 33 5.42 11.17 2.88
CA ARG A 33 5.16 11.95 1.65
C ARG A 33 3.66 12.03 1.34
N ARG A 34 2.92 10.91 1.46
CA ARG A 34 1.47 10.89 1.20
C ARG A 34 0.70 11.75 2.19
N ARG A 35 1.05 11.70 3.48
CA ARG A 35 0.46 12.54 4.53
C ARG A 35 0.72 14.03 4.29
N ARG A 36 1.96 14.39 3.93
CA ARG A 36 2.34 15.78 3.65
C ARG A 36 1.51 16.43 2.54
N ILE A 37 1.20 15.67 1.50
CA ILE A 37 0.40 16.14 0.35
C ILE A 37 -1.12 16.05 0.65
N GLY A 38 -1.52 15.56 1.83
CA GLY A 38 -2.94 15.40 2.18
C GLY A 38 -3.65 14.30 1.39
N ARG A 39 -2.92 13.35 0.80
CA ARG A 39 -3.58 12.23 0.09
C ARG A 39 -4.36 11.40 1.09
N ARG A 40 -5.65 11.19 0.80
CA ARG A 40 -6.51 10.28 1.58
C ARG A 40 -5.75 8.97 1.89
N PRO A 41 -5.81 8.47 3.13
CA PRO A 41 -5.08 7.27 3.56
C PRO A 41 -5.69 6.01 2.94
N LEU A 42 -5.55 5.86 1.62
CA LEU A 42 -6.06 4.75 0.81
C LEU A 42 -5.16 3.51 0.86
N LEU A 43 -4.39 3.33 1.94
CA LEU A 43 -3.51 2.15 2.01
C LEU A 43 -4.24 0.90 2.50
N ASN A 44 -5.50 1.01 2.92
CA ASN A 44 -6.32 -0.10 3.42
C ASN A 44 -7.83 0.04 3.07
N VAL A 45 -8.20 -0.13 1.80
CA VAL A 45 -9.45 -0.81 1.36
C VAL A 45 -9.07 -1.68 0.19
#